data_AF-A0A920F6X1-F1
#
_entry.id   AF-A0A920F6X1-F1
#
_cell.length_a   1.000
_cell.length_b   1.000
_cell.length_c   1.000
_cell.angle_alpha   90.00
_cell.angle_beta   90.00
_cell.angle_gamma   90.00
#
_symmetry.space_group_name_H-M   'P 1'
#
loop_
_entity.id
_entity.type
_entity.pdbx_description
1 polymer ?
#
loop_
_entity_poly.entity_id
_entity_poly.type
_entity_poly.pdbx_seq_one_letter_code
_entity_poly.pdbx_strand_id
1 'polypeptide(L)'
;MAQGRQNICCVGDDDQSIYGWRGAEVGNILRFENDFPGSKVIRLEQNYRSTSRVLTAASGLIAHNEDRLGKTLWTDGNDGDKIIVRGVWDGEAEARTVGDQVETYQRKGVSLNEMAILVRASFQTREFEERFLTLGVPYQVIGGARFYERMEIRDAIPYLRVIYQPDDDLALERILNKPKRGIGLASLQSIHHLARLESISLWLAIAKIIDTDELRPAARKSLAKLIDDFTRWRSMLDHTDHIELAGIVLDESGYTEMLLKDKSPEAPGRLENLKELVSALKNLKG
;
A
#
# COMPACT_ATOMS: atom_id res chain seq x y z
N MET A 1 22.68 29.85 1.60
CA MET A 1 23.72 29.43 2.56
C MET A 1 25.16 29.47 2.00
N ALA A 2 25.39 29.57 0.68
CA ALA A 2 26.76 29.66 0.11
C ALA A 2 27.22 31.09 -0.28
N GLN A 3 26.45 32.14 0.01
CA GLN A 3 26.74 33.51 -0.47
C GLN A 3 28.02 34.14 0.13
N GLY A 4 28.49 33.69 1.30
CA GLY A 4 29.65 34.29 1.98
C GLY A 4 30.99 33.57 1.74
N ARG A 5 30.96 32.26 1.44
CA ARG A 5 32.13 31.43 1.14
C ARG A 5 31.70 30.44 0.06
N GLN A 6 32.26 30.56 -1.14
CA GLN A 6 31.90 29.75 -2.32
C GLN A 6 32.37 28.28 -2.23
N ASN A 7 32.45 27.71 -1.03
CA ASN A 7 32.90 26.34 -0.78
C ASN A 7 31.68 25.41 -0.72
N ILE A 8 31.17 25.02 -1.87
CA ILE A 8 30.06 24.07 -2.00
C ILE A 8 30.53 22.82 -2.76
N CYS A 9 30.18 21.65 -2.25
CA CYS A 9 30.36 20.37 -2.93
C CYS A 9 28.98 19.70 -3.01
N CYS A 10 28.54 19.42 -4.24
CA CYS A 10 27.30 18.70 -4.53
C CYS A 10 27.65 17.36 -5.14
N VAL A 11 26.92 16.31 -4.76
CA VAL A 11 27.05 14.96 -5.31
C VAL A 11 25.65 14.53 -5.74
N GLY A 12 25.54 13.98 -6.94
CA GLY A 12 24.28 13.50 -7.46
C GLY A 12 24.46 12.69 -8.74
N ASP A 13 23.37 12.09 -9.17
CA ASP A 13 23.29 11.26 -10.37
C ASP A 13 22.00 11.65 -11.12
N ASP A 14 22.17 12.20 -12.32
CA ASP A 14 21.09 12.63 -13.21
C ASP A 14 20.19 11.46 -13.64
N ASP A 15 20.78 10.30 -13.89
CA ASP A 15 20.07 9.07 -14.28
C ASP A 15 19.24 8.45 -13.14
N GLN A 16 19.46 8.88 -11.89
CA GLN A 16 18.76 8.37 -10.70
C GLN A 16 17.69 9.35 -10.17
N SER A 17 17.36 10.40 -10.90
CA SER A 17 16.31 11.34 -10.49
C SER A 17 14.91 10.78 -10.71
N ILE A 18 14.37 10.12 -9.68
CA ILE A 18 13.04 9.48 -9.71
C ILE A 18 11.92 10.26 -9.01
N TYR A 19 12.24 11.46 -8.47
CA TYR A 19 11.30 12.29 -7.68
C TYR A 19 10.73 13.50 -8.44
N GLY A 20 10.75 13.49 -9.78
CA GLY A 20 10.26 14.63 -10.58
C GLY A 20 8.82 15.07 -10.24
N TRP A 21 7.94 14.11 -9.93
CA TRP A 21 6.56 14.36 -9.50
C TRP A 21 6.43 15.04 -8.12
N ARG A 22 7.49 15.04 -7.30
CA ARG A 22 7.59 15.80 -6.04
C ARG A 22 8.32 17.15 -6.21
N GLY A 23 8.53 17.59 -7.45
CA GLY A 23 9.21 18.85 -7.76
C GLY A 23 10.74 18.77 -7.76
N ALA A 24 11.33 17.56 -7.79
CA ALA A 24 12.77 17.43 -8.00
C ALA A 24 13.11 17.82 -9.45
N GLU A 25 13.98 18.80 -9.63
CA GLU A 25 14.39 19.29 -10.94
C GLU A 25 15.82 18.83 -11.26
N VAL A 26 15.96 17.94 -12.26
CA VAL A 26 17.27 17.49 -12.77
C VAL A 26 18.09 18.68 -13.27
N GLY A 27 17.44 19.73 -13.77
CA GLY A 27 18.07 20.98 -14.16
C GLY A 27 18.97 21.59 -13.07
N ASN A 28 18.75 21.33 -11.79
CA ASN A 28 19.58 21.86 -10.71
C ASN A 28 21.02 21.31 -10.74
N ILE A 29 21.22 20.05 -11.11
CA ILE A 29 22.57 19.49 -11.24
C ILE A 29 23.20 19.91 -12.58
N LEU A 30 22.40 20.02 -13.64
CA LEU A 30 22.84 20.45 -14.97
C LEU A 30 23.30 21.92 -14.98
N ARG A 31 22.63 22.78 -14.21
CA ARG A 31 22.94 24.21 -14.12
C ARG A 31 24.02 24.54 -13.09
N PHE A 32 24.56 23.55 -12.37
CA PHE A 32 25.51 23.80 -11.29
C PHE A 32 26.75 24.58 -11.74
N GLU A 33 27.27 24.29 -12.93
CA GLU A 33 28.42 25.02 -13.51
C GLU A 33 28.09 26.48 -13.83
N ASN A 34 26.84 26.77 -14.19
CA ASN A 34 26.36 28.13 -14.47
C ASN A 34 26.10 28.91 -13.18
N ASP A 35 25.51 28.26 -12.18
CA ASP A 35 25.17 28.87 -10.89
C ASP A 35 26.41 29.10 -10.01
N PHE A 36 27.45 28.27 -10.18
CA PHE A 36 28.74 28.37 -9.49
C PHE A 36 29.91 28.37 -10.49
N PRO A 37 30.22 29.52 -11.12
CA PRO A 37 31.35 29.65 -12.03
C PRO A 37 32.68 29.29 -11.35
N GLY A 38 33.51 28.50 -12.03
CA GLY A 38 34.78 28.00 -11.49
C GLY A 38 34.65 26.71 -10.67
N SER A 39 33.48 26.08 -10.66
CA SER A 39 33.29 24.75 -10.09
C SER A 39 34.09 23.69 -10.85
N LYS A 40 34.52 22.64 -10.14
CA LYS A 40 35.23 21.49 -10.71
C LYS A 40 34.29 20.30 -10.78
N VAL A 41 34.03 19.80 -11.98
CA VAL A 41 33.25 18.57 -12.18
C VAL A 41 34.18 17.36 -12.08
N ILE A 42 33.81 16.40 -11.24
CA ILE A 42 34.49 15.10 -11.11
C ILE A 42 33.46 14.02 -11.42
N ARG A 43 33.74 13.20 -12.45
CA ARG A 43 32.91 12.05 -12.81
C ARG A 43 33.50 10.78 -12.20
N LEU A 44 32.68 10.07 -11.43
CA LEU A 44 33.04 8.76 -10.88
C LEU A 44 32.43 7.67 -11.76
N GLU A 45 33.27 7.05 -12.58
CA GLU A 45 32.82 6.11 -13.62
C GLU A 45 33.02 4.64 -13.25
N GLN A 46 33.83 4.35 -12.23
CA GLN A 46 34.02 2.98 -11.76
C GLN A 46 32.90 2.57 -10.79
N ASN A 47 32.20 1.48 -11.13
CA ASN A 47 31.18 0.86 -10.31
C ASN A 47 31.77 -0.31 -9.50
N TYR A 48 31.65 -0.20 -8.18
CA TYR A 48 32.14 -1.19 -7.22
C TYR A 48 31.04 -2.12 -6.68
N ARG A 49 29.78 -1.94 -7.10
CA ARG A 49 28.61 -2.63 -6.53
C ARG A 49 28.15 -3.81 -7.37
N SER A 50 28.09 -3.62 -8.69
CA SER A 50 27.41 -4.53 -9.62
C SER A 50 28.41 -5.26 -10.50
N THR A 51 28.05 -6.48 -10.89
CA THR A 51 28.82 -7.28 -11.86
C THR A 51 28.73 -6.69 -13.27
N SER A 52 29.66 -7.08 -14.14
CA SER A 52 29.74 -6.55 -15.52
C SER A 52 28.43 -6.75 -16.31
N ARG A 53 27.75 -7.90 -16.16
CA ARG A 53 26.47 -8.17 -16.84
C ARG A 53 25.34 -7.26 -16.37
N VAL A 54 25.21 -7.04 -15.06
CA VAL A 54 24.20 -6.13 -14.50
C VAL A 54 24.48 -4.70 -14.96
N LEU A 55 25.75 -4.28 -14.95
CA LEU A 55 26.14 -2.94 -15.37
C LEU A 55 25.87 -2.71 -16.87
N THR A 56 26.19 -3.69 -17.71
CA THR A 56 25.95 -3.61 -19.16
C THR A 56 24.45 -3.51 -19.48
N ALA A 57 23.60 -4.27 -18.78
CA ALA A 57 22.16 -4.18 -18.94
C ALA A 57 21.62 -2.80 -18.52
N ALA A 58 22.07 -2.28 -17.38
CA ALA A 58 21.70 -0.94 -16.92
C ALA A 58 22.16 0.15 -17.91
N SER A 59 23.40 0.07 -18.41
CA SER A 59 23.96 0.98 -19.41
C SER A 59 23.20 0.92 -20.74
N GLY A 60 22.78 -0.27 -21.18
CA GLY A 60 21.96 -0.45 -22.38
C GLY A 60 20.57 0.16 -22.24
N LEU A 61 19.94 0.02 -21.06
CA LEU A 61 18.63 0.63 -20.80
C LEU A 61 18.71 2.16 -20.81
N ILE A 62 19.65 2.73 -20.05
CA ILE A 62 19.76 4.19 -19.86
C ILE A 62 20.24 4.92 -21.13
N ALA A 63 20.88 4.22 -22.07
CA ALA A 63 21.29 4.80 -23.36
C ALA A 63 20.11 5.30 -24.22
N HIS A 64 18.88 4.89 -23.92
CA HIS A 64 17.67 5.34 -24.62
C HIS A 64 17.10 6.66 -24.08
N ASN A 65 17.57 7.15 -22.94
CA ASN A 65 17.10 8.42 -22.37
C ASN A 65 17.80 9.60 -23.07
N GLU A 66 17.02 10.61 -23.44
CA GLU A 66 17.48 11.90 -23.98
C GLU A 66 17.91 12.85 -22.82
N ASP A 67 18.69 13.90 -23.14
CA ASP A 67 19.10 14.97 -22.20
C ASP A 67 19.90 14.52 -20.94
N ARG A 68 20.96 13.74 -21.15
CA ARG A 68 21.84 13.23 -20.07
C ARG A 68 23.19 13.96 -20.02
N LEU A 69 23.84 13.96 -18.84
CA LEU A 69 25.20 14.51 -18.68
C LEU A 69 26.30 13.70 -19.39
N GLY A 70 25.97 12.46 -19.80
CA GLY A 70 26.88 11.57 -20.51
C GLY A 70 28.00 11.05 -19.61
N LYS A 71 27.82 9.85 -19.05
CA LYS A 71 28.85 9.12 -18.28
C LYS A 71 28.87 7.66 -18.72
N THR A 72 30.06 7.07 -18.72
CA THR A 72 30.22 5.65 -19.06
C THR A 72 30.63 4.88 -17.82
N LEU A 73 29.71 4.14 -17.23
CA LEU A 73 30.03 3.32 -16.06
C LEU A 73 30.74 2.02 -16.51
N TRP A 74 31.82 1.67 -15.82
CA TRP A 74 32.56 0.42 -16.00
C TRP A 74 32.86 -0.25 -14.65
N THR A 75 33.21 -1.53 -14.64
CA THR A 75 33.59 -2.27 -13.43
C THR A 75 34.78 -3.19 -13.70
N ASP A 76 35.67 -3.34 -12.72
CA ASP A 76 36.74 -4.35 -12.67
C ASP A 76 36.30 -5.64 -11.96
N GLY A 77 35.02 -5.73 -11.57
CA GLY A 77 34.41 -6.91 -10.99
C GLY A 77 34.27 -8.07 -11.97
N ASN A 78 33.79 -9.20 -11.47
CA ASN A 78 33.52 -10.37 -12.31
C ASN A 78 32.28 -10.17 -13.21
N ASP A 79 32.12 -11.06 -14.20
CA ASP A 79 30.98 -11.05 -15.11
C ASP A 79 29.63 -11.26 -14.40
N GLY A 80 29.63 -12.03 -13.31
CA GLY A 80 28.43 -12.44 -12.59
C GLY A 80 27.55 -13.42 -13.37
N ASP A 81 26.42 -13.77 -12.78
CA ASP A 81 25.43 -14.64 -13.40
C ASP A 81 24.63 -13.94 -14.51
N LYS A 82 23.97 -14.72 -15.36
CA LYS A 82 23.09 -14.17 -16.40
C LYS A 82 21.85 -13.57 -15.75
N ILE A 83 21.44 -12.40 -16.25
CA ILE A 83 20.15 -11.81 -15.90
C ILE A 83 19.05 -12.68 -16.49
N ILE A 84 18.08 -13.06 -15.65
CA ILE A 84 16.96 -13.90 -16.05
C ILE A 84 15.74 -13.01 -16.21
N VAL A 85 15.12 -13.06 -17.39
CA VAL A 85 13.81 -12.46 -17.65
C VAL A 85 12.81 -13.60 -17.84
N ARG A 86 11.71 -13.57 -17.10
CA ARG A 86 10.70 -14.63 -17.12
C ARG A 86 9.32 -14.01 -17.27
N GLY A 87 8.58 -14.43 -18.30
CA GLY A 87 7.16 -14.15 -18.43
C GLY A 87 6.36 -15.06 -17.49
N VAL A 88 5.37 -14.50 -16.82
CA VAL A 88 4.46 -15.17 -15.88
C VAL A 88 3.02 -14.78 -16.23
N TRP A 89 2.07 -15.64 -15.89
CA TRP A 89 0.66 -15.47 -16.28
C TRP A 89 -0.05 -14.39 -15.47
N ASP A 90 0.26 -14.30 -14.18
CA ASP A 90 -0.35 -13.40 -13.20
C ASP A 90 0.61 -13.16 -12.03
N GLY A 91 0.19 -12.30 -11.10
CA GLY A 91 0.96 -11.97 -9.89
C GLY A 91 1.15 -13.18 -8.96
N GLU A 92 0.20 -14.10 -8.92
CA GLU A 92 0.29 -15.29 -8.06
C GLU A 92 1.33 -16.27 -8.59
N ALA A 93 1.37 -16.49 -9.91
CA ALA A 93 2.41 -17.25 -10.57
C ALA A 93 3.80 -16.60 -10.40
N GLU A 94 3.87 -15.26 -10.44
CA GLU A 94 5.08 -14.52 -10.13
C GLU A 94 5.55 -14.78 -8.70
N ALA A 95 4.68 -14.58 -7.71
CA ALA A 95 4.99 -14.77 -6.31
C ALA A 95 5.38 -16.22 -5.99
N ARG A 96 4.67 -17.22 -6.54
CA ARG A 96 5.06 -18.63 -6.42
C ARG A 96 6.47 -18.87 -6.97
N THR A 97 6.74 -18.39 -8.18
CA THR A 97 8.05 -18.56 -8.82
C THR A 97 9.17 -17.93 -8.01
N VAL A 98 8.96 -16.71 -7.50
CA VAL A 98 9.94 -16.00 -6.67
C VAL A 98 10.12 -16.70 -5.32
N GLY A 99 9.04 -17.17 -4.69
CA GLY A 99 9.10 -17.96 -3.47
C GLY A 99 9.95 -19.22 -3.61
N ASP A 100 9.74 -19.98 -4.70
CA ASP A 100 10.50 -21.19 -4.98
C ASP A 100 12.00 -20.89 -5.22
N GLN A 101 12.32 -19.73 -5.82
CA GLN A 101 13.69 -19.25 -5.97
C GLN A 101 14.32 -18.87 -4.64
N VAL A 102 13.59 -18.14 -3.78
CA VAL A 102 14.06 -17.78 -2.43
C VAL A 102 14.39 -19.03 -1.62
N GLU A 103 13.51 -20.02 -1.60
CA GLU A 103 13.78 -21.31 -0.94
C GLU A 103 15.02 -22.00 -1.53
N THR A 104 15.16 -21.99 -2.87
CA THR A 104 16.32 -22.59 -3.55
C THR A 104 17.62 -21.94 -3.12
N TYR A 105 17.68 -20.61 -3.02
CA TYR A 105 18.86 -19.89 -2.56
C TYR A 105 19.11 -20.07 -1.05
N GLN A 106 18.05 -20.14 -0.25
CA GLN A 106 18.16 -20.42 1.18
C GLN A 106 18.74 -21.83 1.43
N ARG A 107 18.32 -22.83 0.65
CA ARG A 107 18.91 -24.20 0.69
C ARG A 107 20.39 -24.21 0.29
N LYS A 108 20.84 -23.24 -0.50
CA LYS A 108 22.26 -23.02 -0.84
C LYS A 108 23.02 -22.21 0.21
N GLY A 109 22.37 -21.79 1.30
CA GLY A 109 22.98 -21.05 2.41
C GLY A 109 23.03 -19.53 2.22
N VAL A 110 22.37 -18.98 1.20
CA VAL A 110 22.29 -17.51 1.02
C VAL A 110 21.35 -16.91 2.05
N SER A 111 21.75 -15.82 2.68
CA SER A 111 20.94 -15.15 3.69
C SER A 111 19.75 -14.43 3.06
N LEU A 112 18.58 -14.46 3.72
CA LEU A 112 17.40 -13.69 3.27
C LEU A 112 17.69 -12.17 3.23
N ASN A 113 18.60 -11.68 4.06
CA ASN A 113 19.01 -10.27 4.07
C ASN A 113 19.82 -9.85 2.84
N GLU A 114 20.27 -10.81 2.02
CA GLU A 114 20.98 -10.57 0.76
C GLU A 114 20.03 -10.61 -0.45
N MET A 115 18.73 -10.81 -0.20
CA MET A 115 17.70 -10.86 -1.23
C MET A 115 16.76 -9.66 -1.08
N ALA A 116 16.39 -9.07 -2.22
CA ALA A 116 15.42 -7.96 -2.25
C ALA A 116 14.46 -8.14 -3.43
N ILE A 117 13.20 -7.82 -3.20
CA ILE A 117 12.16 -7.77 -4.22
C ILE A 117 11.76 -6.30 -4.38
N LEU A 118 11.91 -5.79 -5.59
CA LEU A 118 11.58 -4.40 -5.93
C LEU A 118 10.33 -4.41 -6.81
N VAL A 119 9.29 -3.73 -6.35
CA VAL A 119 8.02 -3.57 -7.08
C VAL A 119 7.79 -2.11 -7.45
N ARG A 120 6.99 -1.86 -8.49
CA ARG A 120 6.70 -0.50 -8.97
C ARG A 120 5.73 0.23 -8.05
N ALA A 121 4.75 -0.48 -7.51
CA ALA A 121 3.68 0.04 -6.67
C ALA A 121 3.45 -0.85 -5.45
N SER A 122 3.05 -0.22 -4.33
CA SER A 122 2.95 -0.89 -3.04
C SER A 122 1.89 -2.00 -3.00
N PHE A 123 0.84 -1.94 -3.83
CA PHE A 123 -0.20 -2.98 -3.86
C PHE A 123 0.36 -4.32 -4.39
N GLN A 124 1.40 -4.28 -5.23
CA GLN A 124 2.04 -5.48 -5.79
C GLN A 124 2.76 -6.33 -4.73
N THR A 125 2.99 -5.81 -3.52
CA THR A 125 3.62 -6.61 -2.45
C THR A 125 2.72 -7.72 -1.95
N ARG A 126 1.39 -7.57 -2.05
CA ARG A 126 0.41 -8.49 -1.45
C ARG A 126 0.65 -9.96 -1.83
N GLU A 127 0.75 -10.24 -3.12
CA GLU A 127 0.97 -11.60 -3.66
C GLU A 127 2.23 -12.25 -3.07
N PHE A 128 3.32 -11.49 -2.97
CA PHE A 128 4.56 -11.96 -2.35
C PHE A 128 4.41 -12.17 -0.84
N GLU A 129 3.74 -11.24 -0.13
CA GLU A 129 3.48 -11.34 1.30
C GLU A 129 2.65 -12.59 1.62
N GLU A 130 1.57 -12.85 0.88
CA GLU A 130 0.73 -14.04 1.04
C GLU A 130 1.51 -15.34 0.79
N ARG A 131 2.33 -15.37 -0.28
CA ARG A 131 3.18 -16.53 -0.57
C ARG A 131 4.20 -16.77 0.54
N PHE A 132 4.85 -15.73 1.06
CA PHE A 132 5.84 -15.88 2.13
C PHE A 132 5.22 -16.27 3.47
N LEU A 133 4.02 -15.77 3.79
CA LEU A 133 3.25 -16.25 4.93
C LEU A 133 2.94 -17.74 4.81
N THR A 134 2.49 -18.18 3.63
CA THR A 134 2.18 -19.58 3.34
C THR A 134 3.40 -20.49 3.44
N LEU A 135 4.56 -20.02 2.95
CA LEU A 135 5.83 -20.75 3.00
C LEU A 135 6.54 -20.65 4.37
N GLY A 136 6.06 -19.81 5.29
CA GLY A 136 6.74 -19.51 6.55
C GLY A 136 8.09 -18.80 6.37
N VAL A 137 8.28 -18.08 5.25
CA VAL A 137 9.50 -17.33 4.95
C VAL A 137 9.44 -15.95 5.63
N PRO A 138 10.39 -15.59 6.51
CA PRO A 138 10.46 -14.27 7.10
C PRO A 138 10.69 -13.20 6.03
N TYR A 139 9.92 -12.10 6.09
CA TYR A 139 10.06 -10.98 5.16
C TYR A 139 9.89 -9.63 5.87
N GLN A 140 10.44 -8.59 5.25
CA GLN A 140 10.29 -7.20 5.69
C GLN A 140 9.86 -6.32 4.51
N VAL A 141 8.82 -5.52 4.71
CA VAL A 141 8.39 -4.50 3.75
C VAL A 141 9.07 -3.17 4.11
N ILE A 142 9.75 -2.55 3.15
CA ILE A 142 10.42 -1.25 3.33
C ILE A 142 9.55 -0.15 2.70
N GLY A 143 9.34 0.94 3.43
CA GLY A 143 8.58 2.10 2.93
C GLY A 143 7.07 2.05 3.19
N GLY A 144 6.58 1.13 4.03
CA GLY A 144 5.17 1.06 4.43
C GLY A 144 4.86 -0.08 5.40
N ALA A 145 3.64 -0.12 5.89
CA ALA A 145 3.13 -1.27 6.66
C ALA A 145 2.85 -2.46 5.74
N ARG A 146 2.79 -3.67 6.32
CA ARG A 146 2.33 -4.89 5.61
C ARG A 146 0.96 -4.64 4.98
N PHE A 147 0.63 -5.32 3.89
CA PHE A 147 -0.62 -5.07 3.16
C PHE A 147 -1.86 -4.98 4.07
N TYR A 148 -2.08 -5.98 4.92
CA TYR A 148 -3.22 -6.02 5.85
C TYR A 148 -3.13 -5.06 7.04
N GLU A 149 -1.97 -4.43 7.26
CA GLU A 149 -1.76 -3.45 8.31
C GLU A 149 -2.03 -2.01 7.83
N ARG A 150 -2.17 -1.80 6.52
CA ARG A 150 -2.48 -0.50 5.93
C ARG A 150 -3.84 0.00 6.41
N MET A 151 -3.96 1.31 6.65
CA MET A 151 -5.14 1.90 7.30
C MET A 151 -6.43 1.57 6.53
N GLU A 152 -6.38 1.71 5.22
CA GLU A 152 -7.49 1.48 4.30
C GLU A 152 -7.95 0.03 4.32
N ILE A 153 -7.01 -0.91 4.39
CA ILE A 153 -7.31 -2.35 4.47
C ILE A 153 -7.87 -2.70 5.84
N ARG A 154 -7.26 -2.18 6.91
CA ARG A 154 -7.74 -2.38 8.28
C ARG A 154 -9.11 -1.76 8.55
N ASP A 155 -9.52 -0.75 7.79
CA ASP A 155 -10.85 -0.14 7.88
C ASP A 155 -11.88 -0.83 6.97
N ALA A 156 -11.46 -1.40 5.85
CA ALA A 156 -12.32 -2.17 4.94
C ALA A 156 -12.72 -3.55 5.51
N ILE A 157 -11.77 -4.31 6.07
CA ILE A 157 -12.02 -5.66 6.62
C ILE A 157 -13.17 -5.70 7.66
N PRO A 158 -13.26 -4.77 8.63
CA PRO A 158 -14.36 -4.74 9.58
C PRO A 158 -15.75 -4.68 8.96
N TYR A 159 -15.94 -4.03 7.81
CA TYR A 159 -17.24 -4.04 7.12
C TYR A 159 -17.65 -5.47 6.75
N LEU A 160 -16.72 -6.24 6.18
CA LEU A 160 -16.96 -7.63 5.82
C LEU A 160 -17.15 -8.51 7.07
N ARG A 161 -16.40 -8.25 8.14
CA ARG A 161 -16.53 -8.97 9.41
C ARG A 161 -17.89 -8.77 10.06
N VAL A 162 -18.43 -7.54 10.09
CA VAL A 162 -19.76 -7.26 10.69
C VAL A 162 -20.89 -7.90 9.87
N ILE A 163 -20.73 -7.98 8.54
CA ILE A 163 -21.68 -8.69 7.67
C ILE A 163 -21.70 -10.18 8.05
N TYR A 164 -20.55 -10.81 8.20
CA TYR A 164 -20.48 -12.24 8.53
C TYR A 164 -20.81 -12.53 10.01
N GLN A 165 -20.34 -11.69 10.93
CA GLN A 165 -20.53 -11.81 12.37
C GLN A 165 -21.00 -10.47 12.97
N PRO A 166 -22.33 -10.27 13.14
CA PRO A 166 -22.89 -9.01 13.64
C PRO A 166 -22.47 -8.65 15.06
N ASP A 167 -22.16 -9.66 15.89
CA ASP A 167 -21.74 -9.48 17.28
C ASP A 167 -20.23 -9.16 17.43
N ASP A 168 -19.53 -8.84 16.33
CA ASP A 168 -18.15 -8.37 16.34
C ASP A 168 -18.08 -6.89 16.74
N ASP A 169 -18.21 -6.62 18.04
CA ASP A 169 -18.23 -5.28 18.62
C ASP A 169 -17.00 -4.45 18.22
N LEU A 170 -15.81 -5.07 18.17
CA LEU A 170 -14.56 -4.40 17.80
C LEU A 170 -14.57 -3.95 16.33
N ALA A 171 -15.10 -4.78 15.44
CA ALA A 171 -15.24 -4.44 14.03
C ALA A 171 -16.28 -3.33 13.84
N LEU A 172 -17.44 -3.44 14.50
CA LEU A 172 -18.53 -2.47 14.40
C LEU A 172 -18.14 -1.10 14.93
N GLU A 173 -17.51 -1.03 16.11
CA GLU A 173 -17.03 0.23 16.69
C GLU A 173 -16.04 0.96 15.79
N ARG A 174 -15.14 0.21 15.13
CA ARG A 174 -14.13 0.77 14.23
C ARG A 174 -14.72 1.50 13.03
N ILE A 175 -15.81 0.98 12.46
CA ILE A 175 -16.40 1.51 11.22
C ILE A 175 -17.62 2.39 11.46
N LEU A 176 -18.15 2.43 12.68
CA LEU A 176 -19.37 3.14 13.02
C LEU A 176 -19.36 4.59 12.49
N ASN A 177 -18.24 5.28 12.67
CA ASN A 177 -18.05 6.67 12.24
C ASN A 177 -16.98 6.85 11.14
N LYS A 178 -16.70 5.80 10.36
CA LYS A 178 -15.79 5.84 9.21
C LYS A 178 -16.46 5.28 7.95
N PRO A 179 -16.84 6.09 6.95
CA PRO A 179 -16.74 7.57 6.88
C PRO A 179 -17.50 8.30 7.97
N LYS A 180 -17.20 9.59 8.17
CA LYS A 180 -17.86 10.42 9.19
C LYS A 180 -19.37 10.43 8.99
N ARG A 181 -20.10 9.94 9.99
CA ARG A 181 -21.57 9.83 10.03
C ARG A 181 -22.22 10.72 11.08
N GLY A 182 -21.46 11.67 11.65
CA GLY A 182 -21.98 12.55 12.70
C GLY A 182 -22.23 11.83 14.04
N ILE A 183 -21.65 10.64 14.22
CA ILE A 183 -21.75 9.87 15.46
C ILE A 183 -20.64 10.36 16.39
N GLY A 184 -21.03 11.15 17.40
CA GLY A 184 -20.11 11.74 18.36
C GLY A 184 -19.80 10.82 19.55
N LEU A 185 -18.85 11.24 20.39
CA LEU A 185 -18.46 10.51 21.60
C LEU A 185 -19.64 10.25 22.55
N ALA A 186 -20.55 11.22 22.71
CA ALA A 186 -21.73 11.04 23.58
C ALA A 186 -22.65 9.91 23.08
N SER A 187 -22.91 9.83 21.77
CA SER A 187 -23.72 8.76 21.18
C SER A 187 -23.06 7.40 21.35
N LEU A 188 -21.74 7.32 21.13
CA LEU A 188 -20.96 6.10 21.39
C LEU A 188 -21.05 5.67 22.87
N GLN A 189 -20.94 6.62 23.80
CA GLN A 189 -21.04 6.34 25.24
C GLN A 189 -22.43 5.81 25.62
N SER A 190 -23.50 6.38 25.07
CA SER A 190 -24.86 5.88 25.31
C SER A 190 -25.05 4.45 24.79
N ILE A 191 -24.57 4.15 23.58
CA ILE A 191 -24.60 2.78 23.00
C ILE A 191 -23.84 1.81 23.90
N HIS A 192 -22.60 2.15 24.29
CA HIS A 192 -21.77 1.33 25.19
C HIS A 192 -22.39 1.16 26.58
N HIS A 193 -23.08 2.17 27.09
CA HIS A 193 -23.78 2.09 28.36
C HIS A 193 -24.93 1.08 28.29
N LEU A 194 -25.77 1.18 27.26
CA LEU A 194 -26.88 0.26 27.04
C LEU A 194 -26.40 -1.18 26.82
N ALA A 195 -25.38 -1.37 25.98
CA ALA A 195 -24.78 -2.68 25.72
C ALA A 195 -24.31 -3.38 27.01
N ARG A 196 -23.64 -2.64 27.90
CA ARG A 196 -23.18 -3.15 29.21
C ARG A 196 -24.33 -3.38 30.19
N LEU A 197 -25.30 -2.46 30.24
CA LEU A 197 -26.41 -2.53 31.18
C LEU A 197 -27.27 -3.77 30.91
N GLU A 198 -27.51 -4.09 29.64
CA GLU A 198 -28.33 -5.24 29.25
C GLU A 198 -27.51 -6.50 28.93
N SER A 199 -26.18 -6.42 28.96
CA SER A 199 -25.27 -7.51 28.59
C SER A 199 -25.53 -8.05 27.17
N ILE A 200 -25.67 -7.13 26.21
CA ILE A 200 -25.91 -7.41 24.79
C ILE A 200 -24.78 -6.85 23.91
N SER A 201 -24.67 -7.35 22.67
CA SER A 201 -23.70 -6.83 21.69
C SER A 201 -24.00 -5.37 21.31
N LEU A 202 -22.99 -4.65 20.82
CA LEU A 202 -23.14 -3.30 20.30
C LEU A 202 -24.17 -3.23 19.17
N TRP A 203 -24.24 -4.28 18.34
CA TRP A 203 -25.26 -4.39 17.29
C TRP A 203 -26.68 -4.28 17.86
N LEU A 204 -26.99 -5.12 18.86
CA LEU A 204 -28.30 -5.13 19.51
C LEU A 204 -28.57 -3.84 20.28
N ALA A 205 -27.55 -3.29 20.94
CA ALA A 205 -27.67 -2.00 21.62
C ALA A 205 -28.01 -0.87 20.64
N ILE A 206 -27.39 -0.84 19.46
CA ILE A 206 -27.73 0.13 18.41
C ILE A 206 -29.18 -0.09 17.94
N ALA A 207 -29.57 -1.32 17.65
CA ALA A 207 -30.93 -1.64 17.19
C ALA A 207 -32.01 -1.21 18.21
N LYS A 208 -31.71 -1.26 19.52
CA LYS A 208 -32.62 -0.77 20.55
C LYS A 208 -32.60 0.75 20.71
N ILE A 209 -31.42 1.35 20.80
CA ILE A 209 -31.29 2.77 21.13
C ILE A 209 -31.79 3.68 20.01
N ILE A 210 -31.79 3.21 18.75
CA ILE A 210 -32.35 3.98 17.63
C ILE A 210 -33.86 4.20 17.75
N ASP A 211 -34.57 3.34 18.49
CA ASP A 211 -36.01 3.48 18.76
C ASP A 211 -36.32 4.35 19.99
N THR A 212 -35.28 4.89 20.64
CA THR A 212 -35.39 5.73 21.85
C THR A 212 -35.04 7.20 21.58
N ASP A 213 -35.33 8.06 22.55
CA ASP A 213 -34.96 9.48 22.51
C ASP A 213 -33.58 9.84 23.08
N GLU A 214 -32.76 8.84 23.41
CA GLU A 214 -31.44 9.04 24.02
C GLU A 214 -30.40 9.61 23.03
N LEU A 215 -30.62 9.40 21.73
CA LEU A 215 -29.72 9.89 20.67
C LEU A 215 -30.27 11.14 19.98
N ARG A 216 -29.35 12.06 19.63
CA ARG A 216 -29.65 13.21 18.77
C ARG A 216 -30.21 12.73 17.42
N PRO A 217 -31.18 13.45 16.81
CA PRO A 217 -31.85 12.99 15.59
C PRO A 217 -30.92 12.64 14.42
N ALA A 218 -29.85 13.42 14.23
CA ALA A 218 -28.86 13.15 13.17
C ALA A 218 -28.12 11.83 13.39
N ALA A 219 -27.62 11.58 14.61
CA ALA A 219 -26.92 10.34 14.94
C ALA A 219 -27.85 9.13 14.86
N ARG A 220 -29.10 9.27 15.33
CA ARG A 220 -30.15 8.25 15.23
C ARG A 220 -30.41 7.85 13.78
N LYS A 221 -30.64 8.84 12.90
CA LYS A 221 -30.89 8.60 11.47
C LYS A 221 -29.70 7.92 10.79
N SER A 222 -28.48 8.34 11.10
CA SER A 222 -27.26 7.76 10.52
C SER A 222 -27.02 6.33 10.98
N LEU A 223 -27.29 6.01 12.25
CA LEU A 223 -27.20 4.65 12.79
C LEU A 223 -28.29 3.74 12.21
N ALA A 224 -29.54 4.21 12.15
CA ALA A 224 -30.63 3.45 11.55
C ALA A 224 -30.31 3.07 10.10
N LYS A 225 -29.87 4.05 9.28
CA LYS A 225 -29.42 3.77 7.91
C LYS A 225 -28.30 2.72 7.88
N LEU A 226 -27.30 2.84 8.75
CA LEU A 226 -26.17 1.91 8.77
C LEU A 226 -26.61 0.48 9.10
N ILE A 227 -27.53 0.32 10.06
CA ILE A 227 -28.11 -0.98 10.44
C ILE A 227 -28.93 -1.57 9.29
N ASP A 228 -29.74 -0.74 8.61
CA ASP A 228 -30.52 -1.15 7.44
C ASP A 228 -29.60 -1.62 6.31
N ASP A 229 -28.52 -0.88 6.02
CA ASP A 229 -27.53 -1.23 5.02
C ASP A 229 -26.85 -2.56 5.34
N PHE A 230 -26.39 -2.78 6.58
CA PHE A 230 -25.81 -4.07 7.01
C PHE A 230 -26.80 -5.24 6.98
N THR A 231 -28.08 -4.98 7.25
CA THR A 231 -29.13 -5.99 7.18
C THR A 231 -29.38 -6.38 5.72
N ARG A 232 -29.42 -5.39 4.82
CA ARG A 232 -29.54 -5.60 3.37
C ARG A 232 -28.32 -6.34 2.82
N TRP A 233 -27.09 -5.91 3.14
CA TRP A 233 -25.87 -6.59 2.68
C TRP A 233 -25.80 -8.05 3.15
N ARG A 234 -26.27 -8.34 4.36
CA ARG A 234 -26.37 -9.73 4.84
C ARG A 234 -27.34 -10.57 4.04
N SER A 235 -28.49 -10.02 3.65
CA SER A 235 -29.44 -10.75 2.79
C SER A 235 -28.90 -11.05 1.38
N MET A 236 -27.83 -10.38 0.96
CA MET A 236 -27.17 -10.61 -0.32
C MET A 236 -26.13 -11.73 -0.27
N LEU A 237 -25.72 -12.20 0.92
CA LEU A 237 -24.71 -13.26 1.07
C LEU A 237 -25.08 -14.55 0.32
N ASP A 238 -26.38 -14.87 0.24
CA ASP A 238 -26.86 -16.11 -0.36
C ASP A 238 -26.97 -16.05 -1.90
N HIS A 239 -26.93 -14.85 -2.48
CA HIS A 239 -27.32 -14.62 -3.88
C HIS A 239 -26.38 -13.71 -4.68
N THR A 240 -25.35 -13.16 -4.04
CA THR A 240 -24.37 -12.27 -4.66
C THR A 240 -22.97 -12.85 -4.47
N ASP A 241 -22.17 -12.79 -5.53
CA ASP A 241 -20.75 -13.18 -5.46
C ASP A 241 -20.03 -12.33 -4.41
N HIS A 242 -19.15 -12.94 -3.61
CA HIS A 242 -18.49 -12.27 -2.49
C HIS A 242 -17.60 -11.10 -2.91
N ILE A 243 -17.06 -11.11 -4.14
CA ILE A 243 -16.29 -10.00 -4.71
C ILE A 243 -17.22 -8.82 -5.00
N GLU A 244 -18.35 -9.11 -5.66
CA GLU A 244 -19.37 -8.11 -5.99
C GLU A 244 -19.94 -7.50 -4.71
N LEU A 245 -20.27 -8.33 -3.72
CA LEU A 245 -20.76 -7.88 -2.43
C LEU A 245 -19.74 -6.98 -1.71
N ALA A 246 -18.46 -7.35 -1.70
CA ALA A 246 -17.42 -6.53 -1.09
C ALA A 246 -17.30 -5.15 -1.78
N GLY A 247 -17.39 -5.11 -3.11
CA GLY A 247 -17.43 -3.86 -3.87
C GLY A 247 -18.64 -2.99 -3.51
N ILE A 248 -19.84 -3.59 -3.51
CA ILE A 248 -21.09 -2.91 -3.15
C ILE A 248 -21.00 -2.31 -1.74
N VAL A 249 -20.52 -3.08 -0.76
CA VAL A 249 -20.40 -2.65 0.64
C VAL A 249 -19.45 -1.46 0.77
N LEU A 250 -18.28 -1.51 0.13
CA LEU A 250 -17.28 -0.44 0.22
C LEU A 250 -17.76 0.85 -0.46
N ASP A 251 -18.51 0.73 -1.55
CA ASP A 251 -19.07 1.87 -2.28
C ASP A 251 -20.28 2.48 -1.54
N GLU A 252 -21.28 1.67 -1.18
CA GLU A 252 -22.51 2.14 -0.53
C GLU A 252 -22.28 2.63 0.91
N SER A 253 -21.30 2.07 1.62
CA SER A 253 -20.88 2.59 2.92
C SER A 253 -20.31 4.01 2.85
N GLY A 254 -19.91 4.46 1.64
CA GLY A 254 -19.22 5.71 1.38
C GLY A 254 -17.72 5.64 1.66
N TYR A 255 -17.15 4.46 1.91
CA TYR A 255 -15.74 4.29 2.21
C TYR A 255 -14.85 4.57 1.00
N THR A 256 -15.21 4.03 -0.18
CA THR A 256 -14.53 4.32 -1.45
C THR A 256 -14.57 5.83 -1.77
N GLU A 257 -15.73 6.47 -1.61
CA GLU A 257 -15.89 7.91 -1.85
C GLU A 257 -15.05 8.77 -0.90
N MET A 258 -14.94 8.36 0.38
CA MET A 258 -14.09 9.05 1.36
C MET A 258 -12.62 9.03 0.94
N LEU A 259 -12.12 7.90 0.45
CA LEU A 259 -10.75 7.78 -0.05
C LEU A 259 -10.55 8.55 -1.36
N LEU A 260 -11.55 8.57 -2.25
CA LEU A 260 -11.52 9.37 -3.49
C LEU A 260 -11.43 10.88 -3.22
N LYS A 261 -12.07 11.36 -2.15
CA LYS A 261 -12.04 12.78 -1.74
C LYS A 261 -10.76 13.17 -0.98
N ASP A 262 -9.92 12.20 -0.61
CA ASP A 262 -8.64 12.46 0.05
C ASP A 262 -7.66 13.10 -0.95
N LYS A 263 -7.11 14.26 -0.58
CA LYS A 263 -6.14 15.02 -1.39
C LYS A 263 -4.70 14.83 -0.93
N SER A 264 -4.46 13.94 0.03
CA SER A 264 -3.11 13.61 0.47
C SER A 264 -2.29 12.97 -0.66
N PRO A 265 -0.97 13.15 -0.68
CA PRO A 265 -0.10 12.54 -1.69
C PRO A 265 -0.23 11.01 -1.77
N GLU A 266 -0.62 10.35 -0.69
CA GLU A 266 -0.79 8.90 -0.60
C GLU A 266 -2.16 8.40 -1.09
N ALA A 267 -3.13 9.29 -1.35
CA ALA A 267 -4.51 8.93 -1.67
C ALA A 267 -4.65 7.99 -2.90
N PRO A 268 -3.94 8.20 -4.02
CA PRO A 268 -4.03 7.28 -5.17
C PRO A 268 -3.65 5.84 -4.80
N GLY A 269 -2.60 5.67 -3.99
CA GLY A 269 -2.13 4.35 -3.56
C GLY A 269 -3.13 3.63 -2.65
N ARG A 270 -3.90 4.36 -1.83
CA ARG A 270 -4.93 3.74 -0.97
C ARG A 270 -6.08 3.13 -1.78
N LEU A 271 -6.49 3.80 -2.86
CA LEU A 271 -7.54 3.29 -3.75
C LEU A 271 -7.08 2.05 -4.52
N GLU A 272 -5.82 2.04 -4.97
CA GLU A 272 -5.21 0.86 -5.58
C GLU A 272 -5.17 -0.31 -4.59
N ASN A 273 -4.79 -0.06 -3.32
CA ASN A 273 -4.80 -1.09 -2.28
C ASN A 273 -6.20 -1.64 -2.02
N LEU A 274 -7.24 -0.81 -2.02
CA LEU A 274 -8.62 -1.26 -1.81
C LEU A 274 -9.13 -2.12 -2.98
N LYS A 275 -8.82 -1.74 -4.23
CA LYS A 275 -9.11 -2.56 -5.40
C LYS A 275 -8.41 -3.91 -5.34
N GLU A 276 -7.15 -3.89 -4.91
CA GLU A 276 -6.35 -5.09 -4.72
C GLU A 276 -6.96 -6.02 -3.67
N LEU A 277 -7.47 -5.48 -2.56
CA LEU A 277 -8.20 -6.26 -1.54
C LEU A 277 -9.43 -6.97 -2.12
N VAL A 278 -10.25 -6.25 -2.88
CA VAL A 278 -11.45 -6.84 -3.51
C VAL A 278 -11.05 -7.90 -4.54
N SER A 279 -10.02 -7.64 -5.35
CA SER A 279 -9.52 -8.64 -6.31
C SER A 279 -8.96 -9.89 -5.62
N ALA A 280 -8.31 -9.73 -4.46
CA ALA A 280 -7.75 -10.84 -3.69
C ALA A 280 -8.84 -11.84 -3.24
N LEU A 281 -10.04 -11.34 -2.94
CA LEU A 281 -11.18 -12.18 -2.57
C LEU A 281 -11.53 -13.20 -3.65
N LYS A 282 -11.21 -12.93 -4.92
CA LYS A 282 -11.45 -13.86 -6.04
C LYS A 282 -10.78 -15.22 -5.86
N ASN A 283 -9.62 -15.25 -5.20
CA ASN A 283 -8.82 -16.46 -5.05
C ASN A 283 -9.24 -17.29 -3.82
N LEU A 284 -10.03 -16.70 -2.91
CA LEU A 284 -10.60 -17.38 -1.76
C LEU A 284 -11.92 -18.04 -2.19
N LYS A 285 -11.89 -19.34 -2.47
CA LYS A 285 -13.11 -20.12 -2.64
C LYS A 285 -13.77 -20.30 -1.27
N GLY A 286 -15.04 -19.88 -1.16
CA GLY A 286 -15.93 -20.25 -0.06
C GLY A 286 -16.26 -21.73 -0.06
#